data_AF-A0A660T0S2-F1
#
_entry.id   AF-A0A660T0S2-F1
#
_cell.length_a   1.000
_cell.length_b   1.000
_cell.length_c   1.000
_cell.angle_alpha   90.00
_cell.angle_beta   90.00
_cell.angle_gamma   90.00
#
_symmetry.space_group_name_H-M   'P 1'
#
loop_
_entity.id
_entity.type
_entity.pdbx_description
1 polymer ?
#
loop_
_entity_poly.entity_id
_entity_poly.type
_entity_poly.pdbx_seq_one_letter_code
_entity_poly.pdbx_strand_id
1 'polypeptide(L)'
;MREFFLKLATARGEIPADLLIKNARLVNVLSGEIYSENIAVTDGRIVGFGNYEAKEVLNAENMYVAPGFIDAHIHFESTMLTLPQFSRAVMPHGTTAVVIDPHEIANVLGLDGIRYVLNNLNLIPLDVFVMLPSCVPATPLETSGAVITEKELRFMIYDEKVAGIGEMMNFPAVISGEEHTHWKINAAKWKKVDGHAPGVRGKELNTYILSKIDSDHESTSKDEALEKLRKGMHIHIRQGTSEHNLHEIIPIVTKDNSFRFSFATDDKHPDELMNEGHIDYSIREAIKMGVEPVTAY
;
A
#
# COMPACT_ATOMS: atom_id res chain seq x y z
N MET A 1 -16.28 22.49 7.74
CA MET A 1 -16.14 23.93 7.42
C MET A 1 -15.37 24.70 8.50
N ARG A 2 -15.81 24.72 9.77
CA ARG A 2 -15.12 25.45 10.84
C ARG A 2 -13.65 25.02 11.06
N GLU A 3 -13.39 23.72 11.12
CA GLU A 3 -12.01 23.17 11.26
C GLU A 3 -11.10 23.56 10.10
N PHE A 4 -11.64 23.64 8.89
CA PHE A 4 -10.88 24.06 7.71
C PHE A 4 -10.42 25.52 7.84
N PHE A 5 -11.29 26.43 8.29
CA PHE A 5 -10.90 27.83 8.52
C PHE A 5 -9.89 27.99 9.65
N LEU A 6 -9.94 27.14 10.68
CA LEU A 6 -8.91 27.09 11.72
C LEU A 6 -7.55 26.69 11.14
N LYS A 7 -7.49 25.59 10.36
CA LYS A 7 -6.26 25.18 9.67
C LYS A 7 -5.71 26.26 8.75
N LEU A 8 -6.59 26.98 8.03
CA LEU A 8 -6.19 28.11 7.20
C LEU A 8 -5.61 29.28 8.01
N ALA A 9 -6.22 29.62 9.15
CA ALA A 9 -5.71 30.65 10.04
C ALA A 9 -4.33 30.26 10.61
N THR A 10 -4.16 29.00 11.03
CA THR A 10 -2.85 28.50 11.47
C THR A 10 -1.82 28.53 10.34
N ALA A 11 -2.17 28.08 9.14
CA ALA A 11 -1.27 28.10 7.98
C ALA A 11 -0.80 29.52 7.63
N ARG A 12 -1.62 30.54 7.89
CA ARG A 12 -1.24 31.96 7.74
C ARG A 12 -0.45 32.51 8.94
N GLY A 13 -0.26 31.74 10.01
CA GLY A 13 0.39 32.17 11.24
C GLY A 13 -0.45 33.10 12.12
N GLU A 14 -1.77 33.18 11.89
CA GLU A 14 -2.68 34.06 12.64
C GLU A 14 -3.03 33.51 14.02
N ILE A 15 -2.98 32.18 14.16
CA ILE A 15 -3.19 31.47 15.42
C ILE A 15 -2.10 30.40 15.59
N PRO A 16 -1.76 30.02 16.85
CA PRO A 16 -0.77 28.98 17.09
C PRO A 16 -1.18 27.62 16.50
N ALA A 17 -0.19 26.87 16.03
CA ALA A 17 -0.35 25.47 15.66
C ALA A 17 -0.50 24.59 16.91
N ASP A 18 -0.99 23.35 16.73
CA ASP A 18 -1.04 22.38 17.83
C ASP A 18 0.36 21.89 18.17
N LEU A 19 1.15 21.54 17.15
CA LEU A 19 2.52 21.05 17.29
C LEU A 19 3.45 21.74 16.28
N LEU A 20 4.65 22.11 16.73
CA LEU A 20 5.76 22.49 15.86
C LEU A 20 6.94 21.54 16.07
N ILE A 21 7.34 20.84 15.01
CA ILE A 21 8.55 20.03 14.99
C ILE A 21 9.70 20.95 14.55
N LYS A 22 10.69 21.19 15.41
CA LYS A 22 11.81 22.08 15.17
C LYS A 22 13.11 21.36 14.87
N ASN A 23 14.01 22.01 14.14
CA ASN A 23 15.35 21.54 13.83
C ASN A 23 15.33 20.15 13.18
N ALA A 24 14.40 19.91 12.25
CA ALA A 24 14.33 18.66 11.51
C ALA A 24 15.15 18.75 10.22
N ARG A 25 15.68 17.61 9.76
CA ARG A 25 16.15 17.43 8.39
C ARG A 25 15.02 16.78 7.59
N LEU A 26 14.23 17.59 6.91
CA LEU A 26 13.07 17.14 6.16
C LEU A 26 13.51 16.36 4.92
N VAL A 27 13.06 15.11 4.80
CA VAL A 27 13.18 14.30 3.58
C VAL A 27 12.00 14.65 2.69
N ASN A 28 12.24 15.51 1.70
CA ASN A 28 11.21 15.95 0.76
C ASN A 28 11.22 15.04 -0.47
N VAL A 29 10.38 14.00 -0.43
CA VAL A 29 10.21 13.04 -1.54
C VAL A 29 9.58 13.65 -2.80
N LEU A 30 9.04 14.87 -2.71
CA LEU A 30 8.47 15.58 -3.86
C LEU A 30 9.55 16.34 -4.64
N SER A 31 10.48 17.01 -3.94
CA SER A 31 11.58 17.75 -4.58
C SER A 31 12.85 16.92 -4.75
N GLY A 32 12.96 15.77 -4.07
CA GLY A 32 14.14 14.93 -4.09
C GLY A 32 15.28 15.43 -3.19
N GLU A 33 14.99 16.35 -2.26
CA GLU A 33 15.99 17.04 -1.43
C GLU A 33 15.87 16.68 0.05
N ILE A 34 16.97 16.86 0.77
CA ILE A 34 16.98 16.84 2.24
C ILE A 34 17.51 18.18 2.73
N TYR A 35 16.69 18.94 3.47
CA TYR A 35 17.05 20.26 3.98
C TYR A 35 16.51 20.49 5.39
N SER A 36 17.11 21.45 6.09
CA SER A 36 16.66 21.82 7.44
C SER A 36 15.38 22.63 7.37
N GLU A 37 14.35 22.20 8.10
CA GLU A 37 13.07 22.88 8.11
C GLU A 37 12.27 22.56 9.39
N ASN A 38 11.39 23.47 9.79
CA ASN A 38 10.43 23.27 10.87
C ASN A 38 9.05 22.93 10.29
N ILE A 39 8.27 22.08 10.97
CA ILE A 39 7.00 21.56 10.45
C ILE A 39 5.88 21.89 11.43
N ALA A 40 4.89 22.66 10.98
CA ALA A 40 3.73 23.01 11.76
C ALA A 40 2.56 22.05 11.49
N VAL A 41 1.96 21.53 12.55
CA VAL A 41 0.86 20.56 12.50
C VAL A 41 -0.33 21.09 13.28
N THR A 42 -1.54 20.94 12.73
CA THR A 42 -2.81 21.30 13.38
C THR A 42 -3.88 20.30 13.00
N ASP A 43 -4.53 19.73 14.02
CA ASP A 43 -5.59 18.73 13.87
C ASP A 43 -5.19 17.63 12.87
N GLY A 44 -4.06 16.98 13.18
CA GLY A 44 -3.48 15.86 12.43
C GLY A 44 -2.97 16.20 11.02
N ARG A 45 -2.96 17.47 10.60
CA ARG A 45 -2.49 17.88 9.27
C ARG A 45 -1.29 18.81 9.34
N ILE A 46 -0.33 18.59 8.45
CA ILE A 46 0.74 19.56 8.18
C ILE A 46 0.08 20.80 7.55
N VAL A 47 0.24 21.95 8.20
CA VAL A 47 -0.35 23.23 7.77
C VAL A 47 0.69 24.19 7.19
N GLY A 48 1.97 23.94 7.43
CA GLY A 48 3.03 24.77 6.88
C GLY A 48 4.43 24.34 7.31
N PHE A 49 5.41 24.97 6.66
CA PHE A 49 6.83 24.80 6.91
C PHE A 49 7.43 26.15 7.31
N GLY A 50 8.41 26.15 8.21
CA GLY A 50 9.04 27.35 8.75
C GLY A 50 8.69 27.62 10.21
N ASN A 51 8.95 28.85 10.65
CA ASN A 51 8.71 29.24 12.04
C ASN A 51 7.24 29.56 12.27
N TYR A 52 6.63 28.85 13.24
CA TYR A 52 5.27 29.10 13.72
C TYR A 52 5.28 29.26 15.25
N GLU A 53 4.25 29.91 15.80
CA GLU A 53 3.89 29.70 17.20
C GLU A 53 3.14 28.37 17.32
N ALA A 54 3.36 27.63 18.40
CA ALA A 54 2.66 26.38 18.65
C ALA A 54 2.43 26.14 20.13
N LYS A 55 1.38 25.37 20.44
CA LYS A 55 1.04 24.94 21.80
C LYS A 55 2.09 23.97 22.34
N GLU A 56 2.54 23.05 21.49
CA GLU A 56 3.60 22.10 21.78
C GLU A 56 4.75 22.24 20.79
N VAL A 57 5.98 22.06 21.29
CA VAL A 57 7.19 22.11 20.47
C VAL A 57 7.99 20.83 20.69
N LEU A 58 8.19 20.07 19.61
CA LEU A 58 9.07 18.91 19.59
C LEU A 58 10.38 19.32 18.92
N ASN A 59 11.51 19.21 19.62
CA ASN A 59 12.82 19.40 19.01
C ASN A 59 13.29 18.08 18.39
N ALA A 60 13.46 18.04 17.07
CA ALA A 60 13.94 16.87 16.35
C ALA A 60 15.47 16.73 16.41
N GLU A 61 16.21 17.68 16.99
CA GLU A 61 17.66 17.55 17.23
C GLU A 61 18.49 17.21 15.97
N ASN A 62 18.09 17.76 14.81
CA ASN A 62 18.64 17.47 13.48
C ASN A 62 18.45 16.03 12.99
N MET A 63 17.55 15.26 13.61
CA MET A 63 17.07 13.99 13.07
C MET A 63 16.32 14.21 11.76
N TYR A 64 16.26 13.14 10.97
CA TYR A 64 15.48 13.12 9.74
C TYR A 64 13.99 13.01 10.05
N VAL A 65 13.18 13.77 9.34
CA VAL A 65 11.72 13.64 9.33
C VAL A 65 11.30 13.30 7.91
N ALA A 66 10.61 12.17 7.76
CA ALA A 66 10.15 11.65 6.48
C ALA A 66 8.65 11.28 6.57
N PRO A 67 7.96 11.14 5.43
CA PRO A 67 6.65 10.51 5.41
C PRO A 67 6.70 9.10 6.03
N GLY A 68 5.61 8.69 6.68
CA GLY A 68 5.49 7.31 7.14
C GLY A 68 5.36 6.36 5.96
N PHE A 69 5.81 5.12 6.15
CA PHE A 69 5.81 4.11 5.09
C PHE A 69 4.40 3.63 4.78
N ILE A 70 4.22 3.23 3.52
CA ILE A 70 3.01 2.60 3.01
C ILE A 70 3.39 1.22 2.49
N ASP A 71 2.72 0.18 2.99
CA ASP A 71 2.76 -1.13 2.37
C ASP A 71 1.68 -1.20 1.27
N ALA A 72 2.12 -1.36 0.03
CA ALA A 72 1.23 -1.30 -1.13
C ALA A 72 0.40 -2.56 -1.35
N HIS A 73 0.77 -3.69 -0.72
CA HIS A 73 0.03 -4.95 -0.83
C HIS A 73 0.50 -5.91 0.27
N ILE A 74 -0.42 -6.31 1.16
CA ILE A 74 -0.18 -7.30 2.21
C ILE A 74 -1.43 -8.11 2.56
N HIS A 75 -1.25 -9.38 2.86
CA HIS A 75 -2.23 -10.24 3.50
C HIS A 75 -1.94 -10.27 5.00
N PHE A 76 -2.54 -9.38 5.79
CA PHE A 76 -2.21 -9.30 7.23
C PHE A 76 -2.48 -10.62 7.96
N GLU A 77 -3.36 -11.48 7.43
CA GLU A 77 -3.60 -12.84 7.90
C GLU A 77 -2.34 -13.71 7.97
N SER A 78 -1.40 -13.55 7.04
CA SER A 78 -0.13 -14.29 7.00
C SER A 78 0.70 -14.07 8.27
N THR A 79 0.52 -12.91 8.93
CA THR A 79 1.22 -12.56 10.16
C THR A 79 0.69 -13.35 11.37
N MET A 80 -0.42 -14.07 11.21
CA MET A 80 -1.15 -14.78 12.27
C MET A 80 -1.64 -13.84 13.39
N LEU A 81 -1.70 -12.53 13.13
CA LEU A 81 -2.15 -11.51 14.07
C LEU A 81 -3.57 -11.04 13.73
N THR A 82 -4.28 -10.59 14.75
CA THR A 82 -5.48 -9.77 14.52
C THR A 82 -5.05 -8.38 14.07
N LEU A 83 -5.93 -7.67 13.35
CA LEU A 83 -5.61 -6.35 12.81
C LEU A 83 -5.11 -5.34 13.89
N PRO A 84 -5.64 -5.30 15.12
CA PRO A 84 -5.05 -4.49 16.20
C PRO A 84 -3.63 -4.88 16.61
N GLN A 85 -3.31 -6.18 16.63
CA GLN A 85 -1.96 -6.63 16.95
C GLN A 85 -0.99 -6.39 15.79
N PHE A 86 -1.46 -6.56 14.55
CA PHE A 86 -0.70 -6.20 13.35
C PHE A 86 -0.35 -4.71 13.35
N SER A 87 -1.32 -3.81 13.57
CA SER A 87 -1.08 -2.36 13.69
C SER A 87 -0.05 -2.04 14.76
N ARG A 88 -0.15 -2.65 15.94
CA ARG A 88 0.82 -2.49 17.02
C ARG A 88 2.23 -2.98 16.63
N ALA A 89 2.32 -4.02 15.80
CA ALA A 89 3.59 -4.60 15.37
C ALA A 89 4.29 -3.73 14.31
N VAL A 90 3.58 -3.21 13.30
CA VAL A 90 4.21 -2.51 12.16
C VAL A 90 4.45 -1.02 12.37
N MET A 91 3.64 -0.35 13.19
CA MET A 91 3.77 1.10 13.39
C MET A 91 5.08 1.55 14.05
N PRO A 92 5.67 0.80 15.02
CA PRO A 92 7.00 1.09 15.54
C PRO A 92 8.11 1.09 14.48
N HIS A 93 7.88 0.43 13.35
CA HIS A 93 8.78 0.41 12.19
C HIS A 93 8.52 1.57 11.22
N GLY A 94 7.64 2.52 11.55
CA GLY A 94 7.34 3.68 10.73
C GLY A 94 6.30 3.44 9.63
N THR A 95 5.69 2.25 9.56
CA THR A 95 4.55 2.01 8.66
C THR A 95 3.31 2.70 9.20
N THR A 96 2.76 3.64 8.45
CA THR A 96 1.58 4.42 8.85
C THR A 96 0.35 4.10 8.02
N ALA A 97 0.52 3.47 6.85
CA ALA A 97 -0.59 2.96 6.07
C ALA A 97 -0.30 1.60 5.43
N VAL A 98 -1.35 0.83 5.16
CA VAL A 98 -1.28 -0.45 4.46
C VAL A 98 -2.46 -0.62 3.51
N VAL A 99 -2.23 -1.30 2.40
CA VAL A 99 -3.27 -1.79 1.49
C VAL A 99 -3.38 -3.30 1.71
N ILE A 100 -4.52 -3.74 2.24
CA ILE A 100 -4.75 -5.15 2.56
C ILE A 100 -5.70 -5.81 1.56
N ASP A 101 -5.41 -7.04 1.19
CA ASP A 101 -6.36 -7.93 0.51
C ASP A 101 -6.72 -9.08 1.46
N PRO A 102 -7.86 -9.02 2.18
CA PRO A 102 -8.22 -10.00 3.19
C PRO A 102 -8.82 -11.28 2.57
N HIS A 103 -8.19 -11.79 1.51
CA HIS A 103 -8.72 -12.91 0.74
C HIS A 103 -8.73 -14.21 1.55
N GLU A 104 -7.89 -14.33 2.58
CA GLU A 104 -7.80 -15.52 3.42
C GLU A 104 -9.01 -15.63 4.33
N ILE A 105 -9.31 -14.55 5.05
CA ILE A 105 -10.53 -14.46 5.86
C ILE A 105 -11.78 -14.58 4.98
N ALA A 106 -11.76 -14.01 3.77
CA ALA A 106 -12.89 -14.10 2.86
C ALA A 106 -13.10 -15.50 2.28
N ASN A 107 -12.03 -16.27 2.02
CA ASN A 107 -12.16 -17.67 1.60
C ASN A 107 -12.85 -18.52 2.68
N VAL A 108 -12.66 -18.20 3.96
CA VAL A 108 -13.27 -18.93 5.08
C VAL A 108 -14.67 -18.42 5.42
N LEU A 109 -14.88 -17.10 5.49
CA LEU A 109 -16.09 -16.47 6.06
C LEU A 109 -16.88 -15.62 5.04
N GLY A 110 -16.41 -15.50 3.80
CA GLY A 110 -17.04 -14.69 2.77
C GLY A 110 -17.18 -13.23 3.18
N LEU A 111 -18.35 -12.65 2.89
CA LEU A 111 -18.61 -11.24 3.19
C LEU A 111 -18.58 -10.91 4.68
N ASP A 112 -18.88 -11.87 5.55
CA ASP A 112 -18.84 -11.63 7.00
C ASP A 112 -17.40 -11.48 7.48
N GLY A 113 -16.47 -12.19 6.83
CA GLY A 113 -15.03 -11.98 7.02
C GLY A 113 -14.58 -10.58 6.62
N ILE A 114 -14.99 -10.11 5.43
CA ILE A 114 -14.63 -8.75 4.96
C ILE A 114 -15.25 -7.68 5.88
N ARG A 115 -16.52 -7.86 6.29
CA ARG A 115 -17.18 -6.95 7.25
C ARG A 115 -16.48 -6.94 8.60
N TYR A 116 -16.02 -8.10 9.07
CA TYR A 116 -15.22 -8.18 10.30
C TYR A 116 -13.96 -7.30 10.18
N VAL A 117 -13.23 -7.40 9.07
CA VAL A 117 -12.04 -6.55 8.83
C VAL A 117 -12.40 -5.06 8.81
N LEU A 118 -13.42 -4.66 8.04
CA LEU A 118 -13.88 -3.27 7.95
C LEU A 118 -14.29 -2.69 9.32
N ASN A 119 -14.95 -3.48 10.15
CA ASN A 119 -15.36 -3.06 11.50
C ASN A 119 -14.17 -2.86 12.45
N ASN A 120 -13.06 -3.58 12.24
CA ASN A 120 -11.87 -3.47 13.07
C ASN A 120 -11.01 -2.24 12.72
N LEU A 121 -11.23 -1.59 11.57
CA LEU A 121 -10.43 -0.42 11.16
C LEU A 121 -10.53 0.76 12.14
N ASN A 122 -11.68 0.91 12.81
CA ASN A 122 -11.90 1.98 13.78
C ASN A 122 -11.20 1.75 15.14
N LEU A 123 -10.58 0.58 15.34
CA LEU A 123 -9.92 0.20 16.59
C LEU A 123 -8.42 0.48 16.59
N ILE A 124 -7.88 0.96 15.47
CA ILE A 124 -6.43 1.06 15.24
C ILE A 124 -6.05 2.45 14.73
N PRO A 125 -4.82 2.91 15.03
CA PRO A 125 -4.30 4.18 14.51
C PRO A 125 -3.57 4.04 13.17
N LEU A 126 -3.43 2.82 12.63
CA LEU A 126 -2.88 2.55 11.30
C LEU A 126 -3.95 2.84 10.24
N ASP A 127 -3.60 3.58 9.18
CA ASP A 127 -4.48 3.77 8.04
C ASP A 127 -4.53 2.49 7.19
N VAL A 128 -5.73 1.93 7.02
CA VAL A 128 -5.92 0.69 6.27
C VAL A 128 -6.86 0.92 5.10
N PHE A 129 -6.41 0.50 3.92
CA PHE A 129 -7.17 0.51 2.67
C PHE A 129 -7.47 -0.94 2.29
N VAL A 130 -8.74 -1.29 2.15
CA VAL A 130 -9.16 -2.68 1.89
C VAL A 130 -9.38 -2.89 0.40
N MET A 131 -8.70 -3.86 -0.18
CA MET A 131 -8.99 -4.39 -1.50
C MET A 131 -10.00 -5.53 -1.36
N LEU A 132 -11.04 -5.57 -2.18
CA LEU A 132 -12.06 -6.62 -2.08
C LEU A 132 -11.56 -7.91 -2.75
N PRO A 133 -11.53 -9.05 -2.02
CA PRO A 133 -11.03 -10.32 -2.55
C PRO A 133 -11.71 -10.72 -3.86
N SER A 134 -10.89 -10.95 -4.89
CA SER A 134 -11.38 -11.11 -6.26
C SER A 134 -11.64 -12.58 -6.64
N CYS A 135 -10.85 -13.49 -6.08
CA CYS A 135 -10.80 -14.91 -6.40
C CYS A 135 -11.16 -15.77 -5.18
N VAL A 136 -12.43 -15.77 -4.81
CA VAL A 136 -12.99 -16.62 -3.74
C VAL A 136 -14.09 -17.52 -4.30
N PRO A 137 -13.86 -18.85 -4.44
CA PRO A 137 -12.57 -19.54 -4.33
C PRO A 137 -11.57 -19.11 -5.42
N ALA A 138 -10.30 -19.48 -5.25
CA ALA A 138 -9.25 -19.24 -6.24
C ALA A 138 -9.47 -20.10 -7.49
N THR A 139 -9.96 -21.33 -7.29
CA THR A 139 -10.27 -22.28 -8.36
C THR A 139 -11.64 -22.96 -8.17
N PRO A 140 -12.37 -23.30 -9.25
CA PRO A 140 -13.58 -24.11 -9.12
C PRO A 140 -13.29 -25.57 -8.72
N LEU A 141 -12.02 -25.99 -8.63
CA LEU A 141 -11.61 -27.35 -8.28
C LEU A 141 -11.50 -27.60 -6.78
N GLU A 142 -11.65 -26.56 -5.95
CA GLU A 142 -11.54 -26.66 -4.49
C GLU A 142 -12.87 -26.42 -3.78
N THR A 143 -12.87 -26.61 -2.46
CA THR A 143 -14.00 -26.25 -1.60
C THR A 143 -13.57 -25.17 -0.63
N SER A 144 -14.10 -23.96 -0.81
CA SER A 144 -13.92 -22.83 0.10
C SER A 144 -15.12 -22.70 1.05
N GLY A 145 -14.94 -21.92 2.12
CA GLY A 145 -16.02 -21.56 3.03
C GLY A 145 -17.03 -20.58 2.43
N ALA A 146 -16.67 -19.90 1.33
CA ALA A 146 -17.52 -18.93 0.65
C ALA A 146 -17.29 -18.85 -0.86
N VAL A 147 -18.24 -18.22 -1.55
CA VAL A 147 -18.12 -17.79 -2.95
C VAL A 147 -18.44 -16.30 -3.01
N ILE A 148 -17.57 -15.51 -3.62
CA ILE A 148 -17.80 -14.08 -3.84
C ILE A 148 -17.98 -13.83 -5.33
N THR A 149 -19.13 -13.29 -5.71
CA THR A 149 -19.46 -12.94 -7.09
C THR A 149 -19.35 -11.42 -7.30
N GLU A 150 -19.48 -11.00 -8.56
CA GLU A 150 -19.54 -9.61 -8.96
C GLU A 150 -20.64 -8.82 -8.24
N LYS A 151 -21.72 -9.48 -7.82
CA LYS A 151 -22.86 -8.83 -7.15
C LYS A 151 -22.45 -8.36 -5.77
N GLU A 152 -21.83 -9.23 -4.98
CA GLU A 152 -21.32 -8.90 -3.65
C GLU A 152 -20.29 -7.75 -3.73
N LEU A 153 -19.33 -7.86 -4.66
CA LEU A 153 -18.28 -6.85 -4.86
C LEU A 153 -18.88 -5.47 -5.19
N ARG A 154 -19.89 -5.42 -6.07
CA ARG A 154 -20.54 -4.16 -6.51
C ARG A 154 -21.21 -3.39 -5.37
N PHE A 155 -21.62 -4.06 -4.30
CA PHE A 155 -22.19 -3.40 -3.13
C PHE A 155 -21.10 -2.85 -2.21
N MET A 156 -20.06 -3.64 -1.93
CA MET A 156 -19.00 -3.25 -1.00
C MET A 156 -18.04 -2.19 -1.58
N ILE A 157 -17.93 -2.11 -2.90
CA ILE A 157 -17.01 -1.16 -3.56
C ILE A 157 -17.27 0.31 -3.21
N TYR A 158 -18.47 0.66 -2.72
CA TYR A 158 -18.81 2.04 -2.35
C TYR A 158 -18.31 2.46 -0.97
N ASP A 159 -17.87 1.53 -0.13
CA ASP A 159 -17.31 1.87 1.18
C ASP A 159 -16.05 2.74 1.00
N GLU A 160 -15.93 3.83 1.78
CA GLU A 160 -14.81 4.77 1.68
C GLU A 160 -13.46 4.14 2.04
N LYS A 161 -13.47 3.09 2.89
CA LYS A 161 -12.26 2.35 3.29
C LYS A 161 -11.84 1.29 2.27
N VAL A 162 -12.71 0.98 1.29
CA VAL A 162 -12.36 0.08 0.20
C VAL A 162 -11.58 0.83 -0.87
N ALA A 163 -10.38 0.37 -1.24
CA ALA A 163 -9.56 1.01 -2.28
C ALA A 163 -9.76 0.42 -3.67
N GLY A 164 -10.34 -0.78 -3.78
CA GLY A 164 -10.48 -1.45 -5.06
C GLY A 164 -10.84 -2.92 -4.96
N ILE A 165 -10.52 -3.66 -6.02
CA ILE A 165 -10.58 -5.11 -6.09
C ILE A 165 -9.16 -5.64 -5.89
N GLY A 166 -9.04 -6.62 -5.00
CA GLY A 166 -7.78 -7.31 -4.69
C GLY A 166 -7.25 -8.10 -5.86
N GLU A 167 -6.15 -8.78 -5.61
CA GLU A 167 -5.30 -9.30 -6.67
C GLU A 167 -6.08 -10.22 -7.61
N MET A 168 -6.02 -9.95 -8.92
CA MET A 168 -6.72 -10.73 -9.93
C MET A 168 -5.87 -11.93 -10.36
N MET A 169 -5.73 -12.91 -9.47
CA MET A 169 -4.91 -14.11 -9.65
C MET A 169 -5.44 -15.08 -10.72
N ASN A 170 -6.73 -15.03 -11.05
CA ASN A 170 -7.29 -15.78 -12.17
C ASN A 170 -6.99 -15.11 -13.53
N PHE A 171 -5.71 -14.80 -13.76
CA PHE A 171 -5.22 -14.25 -15.02
C PHE A 171 -5.52 -15.15 -16.24
N PRO A 172 -5.60 -16.50 -16.14
CA PRO A 172 -6.02 -17.32 -17.29
C PRO A 172 -7.44 -17.01 -17.77
N ALA A 173 -8.38 -16.80 -16.84
CA ALA A 173 -9.75 -16.40 -17.18
C ALA A 173 -9.82 -14.98 -17.74
N VAL A 174 -8.97 -14.07 -17.25
CA VAL A 174 -8.84 -12.73 -17.84
C VAL A 174 -8.35 -12.81 -19.28
N ILE A 175 -7.26 -13.53 -19.53
CA ILE A 175 -6.64 -13.63 -20.86
C ILE A 175 -7.58 -14.30 -21.87
N SER A 176 -8.34 -15.31 -21.43
CA SER A 176 -9.32 -16.01 -22.27
C SER A 176 -10.62 -15.23 -22.52
N GLY A 177 -10.80 -14.07 -21.85
CA GLY A 177 -12.00 -13.25 -22.04
C GLY A 177 -13.23 -13.77 -21.30
N GLU A 178 -13.05 -14.54 -20.21
CA GLU A 178 -14.17 -15.10 -19.45
C GLU A 178 -15.04 -13.99 -18.86
N GLU A 179 -16.34 -14.04 -19.17
CA GLU A 179 -17.27 -12.96 -18.90
C GLU A 179 -17.44 -12.69 -17.38
N HIS A 180 -17.55 -13.74 -16.57
CA HIS A 180 -17.73 -13.63 -15.12
C HIS A 180 -16.54 -12.95 -14.44
N THR A 181 -15.31 -13.29 -14.83
CA THR A 181 -14.08 -12.66 -14.31
C THR A 181 -14.04 -11.17 -14.67
N HIS A 182 -14.42 -10.80 -15.90
CA HIS A 182 -14.50 -9.40 -16.31
C HIS A 182 -15.62 -8.64 -15.61
N TRP A 183 -16.71 -9.29 -15.20
CA TRP A 183 -17.74 -8.64 -14.39
C TRP A 183 -17.24 -8.31 -12.98
N LYS A 184 -16.40 -9.16 -12.39
CA LYS A 184 -15.73 -8.89 -11.10
C LYS A 184 -14.78 -7.71 -11.22
N ILE A 185 -13.92 -7.70 -12.23
CA ILE A 185 -13.04 -6.56 -12.55
C ILE A 185 -13.85 -5.26 -12.69
N ASN A 186 -14.94 -5.29 -13.48
CA ASN A 186 -15.77 -4.11 -13.69
C ASN A 186 -16.54 -3.68 -12.43
N ALA A 187 -16.62 -4.50 -11.38
CA ALA A 187 -17.19 -4.09 -10.10
C ALA A 187 -16.38 -2.95 -9.44
N ALA A 188 -15.08 -2.82 -9.75
CA ALA A 188 -14.19 -1.77 -9.26
C ALA A 188 -14.66 -0.35 -9.62
N LYS A 189 -15.36 -0.19 -10.75
CA LYS A 189 -15.81 1.10 -11.30
C LYS A 189 -14.66 2.09 -11.54
N TRP A 190 -14.47 3.05 -10.64
CA TRP A 190 -13.41 4.07 -10.70
C TRP A 190 -12.25 3.77 -9.73
N LYS A 191 -12.40 2.72 -8.91
CA LYS A 191 -11.39 2.25 -7.96
C LYS A 191 -10.39 1.31 -8.65
N LYS A 192 -9.33 0.97 -7.92
CA LYS A 192 -8.18 0.20 -8.40
C LYS A 192 -8.49 -1.28 -8.57
N VAL A 193 -7.70 -1.97 -9.38
CA VAL A 193 -7.76 -3.44 -9.53
C VAL A 193 -6.33 -3.95 -9.49
N ASP A 194 -5.98 -4.57 -8.36
CA ASP A 194 -4.65 -5.12 -8.21
C ASP A 194 -4.45 -6.38 -9.05
N GLY A 195 -3.22 -6.55 -9.54
CA GLY A 195 -2.86 -7.69 -10.37
C GLY A 195 -1.99 -8.70 -9.68
N HIS A 196 -2.12 -9.94 -10.16
CA HIS A 196 -1.32 -11.10 -9.82
C HIS A 196 -1.16 -11.90 -11.11
N ALA A 197 -0.04 -11.71 -11.80
CA ALA A 197 0.17 -12.24 -13.15
C ALA A 197 1.58 -12.83 -13.32
N PRO A 198 1.94 -13.90 -12.56
CA PRO A 198 3.27 -14.50 -12.62
C PRO A 198 3.54 -15.08 -14.02
N GLY A 199 4.65 -14.65 -14.64
CA GLY A 199 5.09 -15.16 -15.93
C GLY A 199 4.27 -14.68 -17.14
N VAL A 200 3.24 -13.85 -16.95
CA VAL A 200 2.39 -13.35 -18.04
C VAL A 200 3.15 -12.30 -18.86
N ARG A 201 3.31 -12.54 -20.17
CA ARG A 201 4.14 -11.70 -21.06
C ARG A 201 3.51 -11.44 -22.42
N GLY A 202 4.13 -10.54 -23.19
CA GLY A 202 3.83 -10.34 -24.60
C GLY A 202 2.40 -9.90 -24.86
N LYS A 203 1.67 -10.72 -25.64
CA LYS A 203 0.26 -10.44 -26.02
C LYS A 203 -0.70 -10.72 -24.88
N GLU A 204 -0.43 -11.74 -24.07
CA GLU A 204 -1.27 -12.10 -22.93
C GLU A 204 -1.25 -10.99 -21.88
N LEU A 205 -0.07 -10.42 -21.63
CA LEU A 205 0.08 -9.26 -20.76
C LEU A 205 -0.70 -8.03 -21.27
N ASN A 206 -0.74 -7.82 -22.59
CA ASN A 206 -1.57 -6.75 -23.14
C ASN A 206 -3.06 -6.96 -22.83
N THR A 207 -3.55 -8.20 -22.92
CA THR A 207 -4.94 -8.55 -22.60
C THR A 207 -5.24 -8.29 -21.12
N TYR A 208 -4.32 -8.68 -20.24
CA TYR A 208 -4.45 -8.47 -18.80
C TYR A 208 -4.54 -6.98 -18.45
N ILE A 209 -3.63 -6.16 -19.00
CA ILE A 209 -3.62 -4.69 -18.79
C ILE A 209 -4.86 -4.04 -19.40
N LEU A 210 -5.28 -4.45 -20.61
CA LEU A 210 -6.49 -3.92 -21.25
C LEU A 210 -7.75 -4.17 -20.42
N SER A 211 -7.72 -5.20 -19.57
CA SER A 211 -8.79 -5.53 -18.63
C SER A 211 -8.81 -4.62 -17.40
N LYS A 212 -8.09 -3.48 -17.41
CA LYS A 212 -8.05 -2.45 -16.35
C LYS A 212 -7.32 -2.84 -15.07
N ILE A 213 -6.52 -3.90 -15.12
CA ILE A 213 -5.65 -4.31 -14.02
C ILE A 213 -4.38 -3.47 -14.11
N ASP A 214 -4.03 -2.75 -13.03
CA ASP A 214 -3.07 -1.66 -13.10
C ASP A 214 -1.77 -1.88 -12.33
N SER A 215 -1.74 -2.85 -11.41
CA SER A 215 -0.55 -3.24 -10.65
C SER A 215 -0.18 -4.71 -10.88
N ASP A 216 1.02 -5.09 -10.46
CA ASP A 216 1.45 -6.48 -10.30
C ASP A 216 2.56 -6.58 -9.25
N HIS A 217 2.46 -7.58 -8.37
CA HIS A 217 3.51 -7.93 -7.41
C HIS A 217 4.28 -9.21 -7.79
N GLU A 218 3.83 -9.95 -8.82
CA GLU A 218 4.28 -11.31 -9.14
C GLU A 218 5.52 -11.42 -10.05
N SER A 219 6.23 -10.32 -10.26
CA SER A 219 7.43 -10.33 -11.10
C SER A 219 8.59 -10.99 -10.37
N THR A 220 9.07 -12.14 -10.85
CA THR A 220 10.19 -12.87 -10.22
C THR A 220 11.55 -12.60 -10.87
N SER A 221 11.57 -11.90 -12.01
CA SER A 221 12.80 -11.54 -12.73
C SER A 221 12.81 -10.08 -13.17
N LYS A 222 14.00 -9.51 -13.28
CA LYS A 222 14.22 -8.16 -13.81
C LYS A 222 13.54 -7.92 -15.15
N ASP A 223 13.66 -8.87 -16.08
CA ASP A 223 13.10 -8.74 -17.42
C ASP A 223 11.57 -8.81 -17.44
N GLU A 224 10.94 -9.45 -16.44
CA GLU A 224 9.49 -9.46 -16.28
C GLU A 224 8.97 -8.13 -15.78
N ALA A 225 9.53 -7.66 -14.66
CA ALA A 225 9.17 -6.40 -14.05
C ALA A 225 9.37 -5.25 -15.05
N LEU A 226 10.46 -5.28 -15.82
CA LEU A 226 10.76 -4.26 -16.82
C LEU A 226 9.78 -4.28 -18.00
N GLU A 227 9.29 -5.45 -18.42
CA GLU A 227 8.26 -5.54 -19.46
C GLU A 227 6.92 -4.98 -18.96
N LYS A 228 6.48 -5.38 -17.76
CA LYS A 228 5.25 -4.90 -17.12
C LYS A 228 5.29 -3.39 -16.90
N LEU A 229 6.40 -2.86 -16.39
CA LEU A 229 6.65 -1.42 -16.25
C LEU A 229 6.52 -0.69 -17.60
N ARG A 230 7.19 -1.17 -18.64
CA ARG A 230 7.18 -0.53 -19.98
C ARG A 230 5.79 -0.53 -20.63
N LYS A 231 4.94 -1.49 -20.28
CA LYS A 231 3.54 -1.55 -20.73
C LYS A 231 2.59 -0.74 -19.84
N GLY A 232 3.10 -0.10 -18.79
CA GLY A 232 2.38 0.89 -17.99
C GLY A 232 1.83 0.36 -16.67
N MET A 233 2.16 -0.87 -16.27
CA MET A 233 1.79 -1.38 -14.95
C MET A 233 2.62 -0.71 -13.85
N HIS A 234 2.01 -0.59 -12.68
CA HIS A 234 2.69 -0.24 -11.43
C HIS A 234 3.26 -1.51 -10.79
N ILE A 235 4.52 -1.50 -10.40
CA ILE A 235 5.20 -2.70 -9.89
C ILE A 235 5.28 -2.65 -8.37
N HIS A 236 4.70 -3.64 -7.73
CA HIS A 236 4.85 -3.86 -6.30
C HIS A 236 6.07 -4.76 -6.08
N ILE A 237 7.14 -4.21 -5.50
CA ILE A 237 8.39 -4.93 -5.22
C ILE A 237 8.21 -5.68 -3.90
N ARG A 238 8.08 -7.01 -4.00
CA ARG A 238 7.87 -7.88 -2.85
C ARG A 238 9.13 -8.15 -2.04
N GLN A 239 8.99 -8.06 -0.73
CA GLN A 239 9.94 -8.56 0.24
C GLN A 239 9.20 -9.16 1.44
N GLY A 240 8.52 -10.28 1.18
CA GLY A 240 7.78 -11.07 2.15
C GLY A 240 8.61 -12.21 2.74
N THR A 241 7.90 -13.21 3.27
CA THR A 241 8.44 -14.48 3.77
C THR A 241 8.47 -15.56 2.70
N SER A 242 7.43 -15.62 1.88
CA SER A 242 7.37 -16.58 0.77
C SER A 242 8.22 -16.11 -0.41
N GLU A 243 8.15 -14.81 -0.71
CA GLU A 243 8.71 -14.23 -1.92
C GLU A 243 9.68 -13.08 -1.60
N HIS A 244 10.89 -13.17 -2.16
CA HIS A 244 12.00 -12.24 -1.91
C HIS A 244 12.51 -11.63 -3.22
N ASN A 245 11.64 -10.88 -3.92
CA ASN A 245 11.95 -10.38 -5.26
C ASN A 245 12.69 -9.03 -5.25
N LEU A 246 12.83 -8.36 -4.09
CA LEU A 246 13.46 -7.04 -3.98
C LEU A 246 14.83 -7.00 -4.65
N HIS A 247 15.71 -7.95 -4.33
CA HIS A 247 17.09 -7.93 -4.83
C HIS A 247 17.16 -8.06 -6.36
N GLU A 248 16.21 -8.77 -6.96
CA GLU A 248 16.14 -8.99 -8.39
C GLU A 248 15.51 -7.80 -9.13
N ILE A 249 14.49 -7.16 -8.54
CA ILE A 249 13.74 -6.08 -9.20
C ILE A 249 14.37 -4.71 -8.93
N ILE A 250 14.83 -4.42 -7.70
CA ILE A 250 15.29 -3.08 -7.31
C ILE A 250 16.34 -2.46 -8.26
N PRO A 251 17.23 -3.21 -8.95
CA PRO A 251 18.19 -2.63 -9.89
C PRO A 251 17.57 -1.93 -11.11
N ILE A 252 16.25 -2.03 -11.36
CA ILE A 252 15.57 -1.29 -12.42
C ILE A 252 14.97 0.04 -11.96
N VAL A 253 14.94 0.29 -10.64
CA VAL A 253 14.39 1.52 -10.07
C VAL A 253 15.41 2.65 -10.23
N THR A 254 14.94 3.77 -10.76
CA THR A 254 15.70 5.01 -10.98
C THR A 254 14.88 6.20 -10.50
N LYS A 255 15.52 7.36 -10.35
CA LYS A 255 14.82 8.62 -10.04
C LYS A 255 13.72 8.97 -11.04
N ASP A 256 13.88 8.54 -12.29
CA ASP A 256 12.95 8.87 -13.38
C ASP A 256 11.76 7.91 -13.48
N ASN A 257 11.78 6.80 -12.74
CA ASN A 257 10.71 5.81 -12.80
C ASN A 257 10.18 5.35 -11.43
N SER A 258 10.77 5.78 -10.31
CA SER A 258 10.42 5.31 -8.97
C SER A 258 8.94 5.49 -8.63
N PHE A 259 8.27 6.50 -9.18
CA PHE A 259 6.82 6.70 -9.04
C PHE A 259 5.94 5.59 -9.65
N ARG A 260 6.53 4.62 -10.37
CA ARG A 260 5.88 3.39 -10.88
C ARG A 260 6.16 2.16 -10.02
N PHE A 261 6.81 2.34 -8.88
CA PHE A 261 7.14 1.28 -7.96
C PHE A 261 6.56 1.57 -6.58
N SER A 262 6.25 0.51 -5.85
CA SER A 262 5.99 0.58 -4.42
C SER A 262 6.52 -0.68 -3.77
N PHE A 263 6.91 -0.60 -2.50
CA PHE A 263 7.25 -1.80 -1.74
C PHE A 263 5.98 -2.49 -1.26
N ALA A 264 6.01 -3.82 -1.28
CA ALA A 264 4.96 -4.67 -0.77
C ALA A 264 5.57 -5.79 0.08
N THR A 265 4.91 -6.19 1.16
CA THR A 265 5.32 -7.39 1.90
C THR A 265 4.63 -8.65 1.43
N ASP A 266 3.44 -8.54 0.83
CA ASP A 266 2.62 -9.67 0.40
C ASP A 266 2.29 -10.59 1.58
N ASP A 267 2.94 -11.74 1.70
CA ASP A 267 2.92 -12.55 2.91
C ASP A 267 4.10 -12.23 3.83
N LYS A 268 3.82 -11.85 5.09
CA LYS A 268 4.83 -11.75 6.15
C LYS A 268 4.46 -12.63 7.35
N HIS A 269 5.35 -13.55 7.73
CA HIS A 269 5.20 -14.37 8.93
C HIS A 269 5.63 -13.61 10.20
N PRO A 270 5.11 -14.00 11.38
CA PRO A 270 5.36 -13.27 12.63
C PRO A 270 6.84 -13.28 13.05
N ASP A 271 7.59 -14.34 12.78
CA ASP A 271 9.01 -14.43 13.11
C ASP A 271 9.87 -13.49 12.26
N GLU A 272 9.60 -13.41 10.95
CA GLU A 272 10.27 -12.42 10.10
C GLU A 272 9.86 -10.98 10.43
N LEU A 273 8.58 -10.73 10.71
CA LEU A 273 8.13 -9.41 11.15
C LEU A 273 8.87 -8.95 12.41
N MET A 274 9.14 -9.87 13.35
CA MET A 274 9.94 -9.58 14.54
C MET A 274 11.43 -9.36 14.24
N ASN A 275 12.01 -10.13 13.32
CA ASN A 275 13.45 -10.12 13.06
C ASN A 275 13.90 -9.03 12.08
N GLU A 276 13.14 -8.84 11.00
CA GLU A 276 13.46 -7.94 9.90
C GLU A 276 12.75 -6.59 10.03
N GLY A 277 11.52 -6.60 10.57
CA GLY A 277 10.59 -5.48 10.55
C GLY A 277 9.57 -5.60 9.43
N HIS A 278 9.18 -4.46 8.87
CA HIS A 278 8.15 -4.34 7.84
C HIS A 278 8.74 -3.65 6.59
N ILE A 279 8.04 -2.67 6.01
CA ILE A 279 8.55 -1.88 4.86
C ILE A 279 9.89 -1.19 5.15
N ASP A 280 10.19 -0.85 6.42
CA ASP A 280 11.49 -0.29 6.79
C ASP A 280 12.67 -1.20 6.42
N TYR A 281 12.47 -2.51 6.40
CA TYR A 281 13.45 -3.48 5.92
C TYR A 281 13.70 -3.29 4.42
N SER A 282 12.63 -3.28 3.62
CA SER A 282 12.71 -3.09 2.16
C SER A 282 13.41 -1.79 1.79
N ILE A 283 13.13 -0.71 2.52
CA ILE A 283 13.81 0.58 2.35
C ILE A 283 15.31 0.47 2.67
N ARG A 284 15.67 -0.15 3.81
CA ARG A 284 17.08 -0.35 4.19
C ARG A 284 17.82 -1.22 3.16
N GLU A 285 17.20 -2.27 2.66
CA GLU A 285 17.78 -3.13 1.63
C GLU A 285 17.96 -2.40 0.29
N ALA A 286 16.95 -1.67 -0.17
CA ALA A 286 17.07 -0.88 -1.39
C ALA A 286 18.22 0.13 -1.33
N ILE A 287 18.38 0.81 -0.18
CA ILE A 287 19.49 1.75 0.05
C ILE A 287 20.84 1.02 0.07
N LYS A 288 20.94 -0.15 0.72
CA LYS A 288 22.17 -0.97 0.69
C LYS A 288 22.54 -1.41 -0.73
N MET A 289 21.54 -1.64 -1.58
CA MET A 289 21.72 -1.99 -2.99
C MET A 289 22.02 -0.79 -3.90
N GLY A 290 22.13 0.42 -3.33
CA GLY A 290 22.56 1.62 -4.03
C GLY A 290 21.44 2.52 -4.53
N VAL A 291 20.18 2.29 -4.14
CA VAL A 291 19.11 3.26 -4.37
C VAL A 291 19.34 4.48 -3.49
N GLU A 292 19.31 5.66 -4.11
CA GLU A 292 19.41 6.93 -3.38
C GLU A 292 18.30 7.02 -2.32
N PRO A 293 18.60 7.40 -1.06
CA PRO A 293 17.63 7.34 0.04
C PRO A 293 16.30 8.04 -0.24
N VAL A 294 16.32 9.25 -0.82
CA VAL A 294 15.08 10.00 -1.13
C VAL A 294 14.25 9.31 -2.22
N THR A 295 14.88 8.52 -3.09
CA THR A 295 14.18 7.71 -4.12
C THR A 295 13.58 6.45 -3.53
N ALA A 296 14.18 5.90 -2.46
CA ALA A 296 13.66 4.72 -1.79
C ALA A 296 12.43 5.04 -0.93
N TYR A 297 12.45 6.19 -0.23
CA TYR A 297 11.32 6.71 0.57
C TYR A 297 10.15 7.17 -0.30
#